data_AF-A0A7H8S6Q9-F1
#
_entry.id   AF-A0A7H8S6Q9-F1
#
_cell.length_a   1.000
_cell.length_b   1.000
_cell.length_c   1.000
_cell.angle_alpha   90.00
_cell.angle_beta   90.00
_cell.angle_gamma   90.00
#
_symmetry.space_group_name_H-M   'P 1'
#
loop_
_entity.id
_entity.type
_entity.pdbx_description
1 polymer ?
#
loop_
_entity_poly.entity_id
_entity_poly.type
_entity_poly.pdbx_seq_one_letter_code
_entity_poly.pdbx_strand_id
1 'polypeptide(L)'
;MSNGMEGAVNGWLQHRMVLDDLLALVDDDYIDYRPWDGAMSLGELAIHIVTSTHMFVKGIKKGEFEEPPTETNYKTINDLRTIVQRYTDETKEEISTIFTYQMKGYILFNKMRAPGTYWFSNAIDHEIHHKGQLFTYVRMIGAQDVPNFTRRPDEI
;
A
#
# COMPACT_ATOMS: atom_id res chain seq x y z
N MET A 1 -0.26 -18.42 20.49
CA MET A 1 -1.24 -18.77 19.46
C MET A 1 -0.87 -17.98 18.22
N SER A 2 -0.36 -18.63 17.16
CA SER A 2 -0.17 -17.96 15.86
C SER A 2 -1.55 -17.50 15.38
N ASN A 3 -1.67 -16.24 14.98
CA ASN A 3 -2.93 -15.64 14.54
C ASN A 3 -3.35 -16.05 13.11
N GLY A 4 -2.64 -17.00 12.48
CA GLY A 4 -2.97 -17.51 11.14
C GLY A 4 -2.82 -16.49 10.01
N MET A 5 -2.24 -15.32 10.30
CA MET A 5 -2.11 -14.21 9.36
C MET A 5 -0.79 -14.20 8.58
N GLU A 6 0.14 -15.10 8.89
CA GLU A 6 1.48 -15.14 8.28
C GLU A 6 1.43 -15.27 6.74
N GLY A 7 0.58 -16.17 6.22
CA GLY A 7 0.40 -16.31 4.77
C GLY A 7 -0.18 -15.06 4.12
N ALA A 8 -1.07 -14.34 4.82
CA ALA A 8 -1.65 -13.09 4.35
C ALA A 8 -0.62 -11.95 4.34
N VAL A 9 0.24 -11.87 5.37
CA VAL A 9 1.36 -10.92 5.41
C VAL A 9 2.31 -11.18 4.25
N ASN A 10 2.73 -12.43 4.04
CA ASN A 10 3.68 -12.76 2.97
C ASN A 10 3.08 -12.49 1.58
N GLY A 11 1.81 -12.84 1.35
CA GLY A 11 1.12 -12.54 0.09
C GLY A 11 1.00 -11.04 -0.19
N TRP A 12 0.71 -10.23 0.84
CA TRP A 12 0.70 -8.77 0.71
C TRP A 12 2.12 -8.22 0.45
N LEU A 13 3.14 -8.70 1.16
CA LEU A 13 4.53 -8.25 0.97
C LEU A 13 5.04 -8.51 -0.46
N GLN A 14 4.61 -9.59 -1.11
CA GLN A 14 4.91 -9.84 -2.54
C GLN A 14 4.48 -8.70 -3.46
N HIS A 15 3.43 -7.97 -3.12
CA HIS A 15 3.01 -6.78 -3.83
C HIS A 15 3.66 -5.52 -3.27
N ARG A 16 3.71 -5.37 -1.94
CA ARG A 16 4.22 -4.16 -1.28
C ARG A 16 5.68 -3.88 -1.61
N MET A 17 6.53 -4.90 -1.65
CA MET A 17 7.95 -4.68 -1.91
C MET A 17 8.22 -4.21 -3.35
N VAL A 18 7.33 -4.54 -4.30
CA VAL A 18 7.43 -4.04 -5.68
C VAL A 18 7.17 -2.52 -5.75
N LEU A 19 6.47 -1.94 -4.78
CA LEU A 19 6.34 -0.48 -4.68
C LEU A 19 7.70 0.17 -4.48
N ASP A 20 8.54 -0.35 -3.57
CA ASP A 20 9.89 0.16 -3.37
C ASP A 20 10.78 -0.07 -4.60
N ASP A 21 10.66 -1.23 -5.25
CA ASP A 21 11.38 -1.54 -6.49
C ASP A 21 11.06 -0.54 -7.62
N LEU A 22 9.80 -0.13 -7.74
CA LEU A 22 9.38 0.88 -8.70
C LEU A 22 9.94 2.25 -8.37
N LEU A 23 9.89 2.65 -7.10
CA LEU A 23 10.41 3.94 -6.65
C LEU A 23 11.93 4.04 -6.79
N ALA A 24 12.65 2.92 -6.72
CA ALA A 24 14.09 2.87 -6.97
C ALA A 24 14.48 3.22 -8.43
N LEU A 25 13.52 3.25 -9.36
CA LEU A 25 13.72 3.62 -10.77
C LEU A 25 13.44 5.10 -11.04
N VAL A 26 13.09 5.88 -10.01
CA VAL A 26 12.62 7.26 -10.14
C VAL A 26 13.68 8.22 -9.60
N ASP A 27 13.95 9.28 -10.36
CA ASP A 27 14.79 10.40 -9.92
C ASP A 27 13.95 11.48 -9.21
N ASP A 28 14.59 12.30 -8.38
CA ASP A 28 13.92 13.36 -7.59
C ASP A 28 13.08 14.32 -8.45
N ASP A 29 13.51 14.59 -9.69
CA ASP A 29 12.82 15.49 -10.64
C ASP A 29 11.40 15.01 -11.00
N TYR A 30 11.07 13.74 -10.77
CA TYR A 30 9.79 13.14 -11.15
C TYR A 30 8.82 12.93 -9.98
N ILE A 31 9.18 13.34 -8.75
CA ILE A 31 8.29 13.20 -7.58
C ILE A 31 6.94 13.88 -7.81
N ASP A 32 6.96 15.07 -8.42
CA ASP A 32 5.77 15.85 -8.71
C ASP A 32 5.19 15.56 -10.11
N TYR A 33 5.74 14.60 -10.84
CA TYR A 33 5.26 14.22 -12.17
C TYR A 33 3.79 13.78 -12.13
N ARG A 34 3.02 14.30 -13.08
CA ARG A 34 1.61 13.95 -13.30
C ARG A 34 1.38 13.56 -14.75
N PRO A 35 0.75 12.40 -15.02
CA PRO A 35 0.45 11.98 -16.40
C PRO A 35 -0.66 12.80 -17.07
N TRP A 36 -1.56 13.42 -16.29
CA TRP A 36 -2.58 14.36 -16.79
C TRP A 36 -2.95 15.39 -15.72
N ASP A 37 -3.60 16.47 -16.13
CA ASP A 37 -4.07 17.53 -15.22
C ASP A 37 -5.10 16.99 -14.22
N GLY A 38 -4.81 17.13 -12.92
CA GLY A 38 -5.67 16.62 -11.84
C GLY A 38 -5.39 15.17 -11.43
N ALA A 39 -4.41 14.50 -12.04
CA ALA A 39 -3.87 13.26 -11.50
C ALA A 39 -3.13 13.52 -10.17
N MET A 40 -3.10 12.51 -9.29
CA MET A 40 -2.09 12.48 -8.23
C MET A 40 -0.69 12.51 -8.86
N SER A 41 0.25 13.21 -8.24
CA SER A 41 1.67 13.06 -8.58
C SER A 41 2.14 11.64 -8.30
N LEU A 42 3.31 11.30 -8.84
CA LEU A 42 4.00 10.06 -8.51
C LEU A 42 4.19 9.91 -6.99
N GLY A 43 4.66 10.96 -6.31
CA GLY A 43 4.81 10.98 -4.86
C GLY A 43 3.49 10.82 -4.12
N GLU A 44 2.45 11.56 -4.52
CA GLU A 44 1.11 11.48 -3.92
C GLU A 44 0.51 10.08 -4.08
N LEU A 45 0.68 9.44 -5.24
CA LEU A 45 0.21 8.09 -5.49
C LEU A 45 0.92 7.05 -4.60
N ALA A 46 2.24 7.16 -4.46
CA ALA A 46 3.01 6.27 -3.60
C ALA A 46 2.63 6.41 -2.11
N ILE A 47 2.44 7.65 -1.65
CA ILE A 47 1.91 7.93 -0.30
C ILE A 47 0.51 7.35 -0.13
N HIS A 48 -0.40 7.60 -1.07
CA HIS A 48 -1.77 7.10 -1.04
C HIS A 48 -1.82 5.58 -0.91
N ILE A 49 -0.97 4.85 -1.64
CA ILE A 49 -0.90 3.38 -1.56
C ILE A 49 -0.60 2.92 -0.12
N VAL A 50 0.42 3.49 0.52
CA VAL A 50 0.87 3.00 1.83
C VAL A 50 -0.06 3.45 2.96
N THR A 51 -0.55 4.69 2.92
CA THR A 51 -1.42 5.23 3.98
C THR A 51 -2.83 4.65 3.92
N SER A 52 -3.38 4.41 2.72
CA SER A 52 -4.71 3.76 2.56
C SER A 52 -4.70 2.31 3.07
N THR A 53 -3.67 1.54 2.73
CA THR A 53 -3.55 0.15 3.20
C THR A 53 -3.42 0.12 4.72
N HIS A 54 -2.62 1.01 5.30
CA HIS A 54 -2.47 1.12 6.74
C HIS A 54 -3.79 1.49 7.44
N MET A 55 -4.55 2.43 6.86
CA MET A 55 -5.89 2.81 7.31
C MET A 55 -6.85 1.61 7.32
N PHE A 56 -6.88 0.79 6.24
CA PHE A 56 -7.72 -0.40 6.21
C PHE A 56 -7.35 -1.39 7.32
N VAL A 57 -6.07 -1.70 7.49
CA VAL A 57 -5.61 -2.66 8.51
C VAL A 57 -5.96 -2.16 9.92
N LYS A 58 -5.68 -0.89 10.23
CA LYS A 58 -6.03 -0.31 11.53
C LYS A 58 -7.53 -0.26 11.76
N GLY A 59 -8.31 0.08 10.74
CA GLY A 59 -9.76 0.15 10.86
C GLY A 59 -10.40 -1.22 11.07
N ILE A 60 -9.86 -2.29 10.47
CA ILE A 60 -10.27 -3.67 10.76
C ILE A 60 -10.02 -4.01 12.23
N LYS A 61 -8.84 -3.65 12.75
CA LYS A 61 -8.49 -3.88 14.15
C LYS A 61 -9.37 -3.08 15.10
N LYS A 62 -9.69 -1.83 14.77
CA LYS A 62 -10.52 -0.95 15.60
C LYS A 62 -12.02 -1.26 15.50
N GLY A 63 -12.48 -1.78 14.36
CA GLY A 63 -13.89 -1.98 14.04
C GLY A 63 -14.56 -0.78 13.35
N GLU A 64 -13.79 0.24 12.96
CA GLU A 64 -14.24 1.45 12.25
C GLU A 64 -13.06 2.05 11.47
N PHE A 65 -13.33 2.63 10.30
CA PHE A 65 -12.29 3.32 9.51
C PHE A 65 -12.24 4.81 9.81
N GLU A 66 -11.04 5.35 9.74
CA GLU A 66 -10.73 6.77 9.83
C GLU A 66 -10.14 7.24 8.50
N GLU A 67 -9.96 8.55 8.34
CA GLU A 67 -9.22 9.08 7.20
C GLU A 67 -7.77 8.59 7.24
N PRO A 68 -7.16 8.29 6.08
CA PRO A 68 -5.74 7.94 6.03
C PRO A 68 -4.88 9.11 6.51
N PRO A 69 -3.72 8.85 7.15
CA PRO A 69 -2.80 9.90 7.55
C PRO A 69 -2.36 10.76 6.36
N THR A 70 -2.31 12.08 6.58
CA THR A 70 -1.73 13.02 5.62
C THR A 70 -0.21 13.00 5.74
N GLU A 71 0.46 12.58 4.68
CA GLU A 71 1.92 12.57 4.58
C GLU A 71 2.35 13.45 3.40
N THR A 72 2.93 14.61 3.71
CA THR A 72 3.40 15.58 2.70
C THR A 72 4.86 15.97 2.90
N ASN A 73 5.53 15.41 3.91
CA ASN A 73 6.91 15.74 4.22
C ASN A 73 7.90 14.84 3.46
N TYR A 74 7.87 14.93 2.13
CA TYR A 74 8.86 14.32 1.26
C TYR A 74 9.31 15.34 0.21
N LYS A 75 10.60 15.38 -0.09
CA LYS A 75 11.18 16.25 -1.12
C LYS A 75 12.04 15.48 -2.11
N THR A 76 12.50 14.30 -1.71
CA THR A 76 13.33 13.39 -2.50
C THR A 76 12.68 12.03 -2.58
N ILE A 77 13.08 11.22 -3.56
CA ILE A 77 12.65 9.83 -3.68
C ILE A 77 13.11 9.03 -2.48
N ASN A 78 14.26 9.37 -1.89
CA ASN A 78 14.70 8.73 -0.66
C ASN A 78 13.80 9.06 0.55
N ASP A 79 13.26 10.27 0.66
CA ASP A 79 12.25 10.58 1.69
C ASP A 79 11.00 9.71 1.47
N LEU A 80 10.53 9.63 0.23
CA LEU A 80 9.35 8.86 -0.15
C LEU A 80 9.53 7.36 0.15
N ARG A 81 10.67 6.78 -0.23
CA ARG A 81 11.02 5.38 0.06
C ARG A 81 11.15 5.12 1.56
N THR A 82 11.69 6.08 2.32
CA THR A 82 11.74 6.00 3.80
C THR A 82 10.33 5.95 4.40
N ILE A 83 9.40 6.76 3.89
CA ILE A 83 8.00 6.73 4.33
C ILE A 83 7.35 5.39 3.95
N VAL A 84 7.57 4.90 2.72
CA VAL A 84 7.05 3.61 2.25
C VAL A 84 7.55 2.46 3.12
N GLN A 85 8.84 2.43 3.45
CA GLN A 85 9.42 1.42 4.32
C GLN A 85 8.79 1.48 5.72
N ARG A 86 8.70 2.67 6.32
CA ARG A 86 8.07 2.87 7.64
C ARG A 86 6.64 2.34 7.67
N TYR A 87 5.80 2.74 6.72
CA TYR A 87 4.41 2.25 6.66
C TYR A 87 4.33 0.75 6.34
N THR A 88 5.31 0.18 5.63
CA THR A 88 5.38 -1.25 5.40
C THR A 88 5.62 -2.00 6.72
N ASP A 89 6.57 -1.55 7.53
CA ASP A 89 6.87 -2.16 8.82
C ASP A 89 5.70 -1.98 9.82
N GLU A 90 5.16 -0.76 9.94
CA GLU A 90 4.02 -0.47 10.81
C GLU A 90 2.77 -1.28 10.40
N THR A 91 2.46 -1.36 9.10
CA THR A 91 1.32 -2.14 8.62
C THR A 91 1.52 -3.63 8.83
N LYS A 92 2.74 -4.15 8.63
CA LYS A 92 3.09 -5.54 8.91
C LYS A 92 2.84 -5.87 10.39
N GLU A 93 3.28 -5.00 11.29
CA GLU A 93 3.04 -5.15 12.73
C GLU A 93 1.54 -5.15 13.05
N GLU A 94 0.79 -4.22 12.48
CA GLU A 94 -0.66 -4.15 12.67
C GLU A 94 -1.37 -5.43 12.19
N ILE A 95 -1.05 -5.95 10.99
CA ILE A 95 -1.60 -7.22 10.49
C ILE A 95 -1.26 -8.38 11.44
N SER A 96 -0.03 -8.41 11.95
CA SER A 96 0.45 -9.46 12.86
C SER A 96 -0.24 -9.46 14.22
N THR A 97 -0.99 -8.41 14.55
CA THR A 97 -1.72 -8.26 15.82
C THR A 97 -3.23 -8.27 15.65
N ILE A 98 -3.75 -8.47 14.43
CA ILE A 98 -5.19 -8.67 14.21
C ILE A 98 -5.59 -10.08 14.71
N PHE A 99 -6.66 -10.11 15.49
CA PHE A 99 -7.29 -11.34 15.96
C PHE A 99 -8.37 -11.83 14.99
N THR A 100 -8.62 -13.15 14.98
CA THR A 100 -9.64 -13.78 14.12
C THR A 100 -11.04 -13.17 14.30
N TYR A 101 -11.40 -12.72 15.50
CA TYR A 101 -12.73 -12.13 15.73
C TYR A 101 -12.89 -10.75 15.08
N GLN A 102 -11.81 -9.96 14.97
CA GLN A 102 -11.81 -8.68 14.25
C GLN A 102 -12.00 -8.90 12.76
N MET A 103 -11.32 -9.90 12.18
CA MET A 103 -11.51 -10.30 10.78
C MET A 103 -12.95 -10.75 10.46
N LYS A 104 -13.65 -11.37 11.42
CA LYS A 104 -15.05 -11.78 11.26
C LYS A 104 -16.04 -10.66 11.60
N GLY A 105 -15.60 -9.61 12.26
CA GLY A 105 -16.41 -8.46 12.64
C GLY A 105 -16.86 -7.66 11.41
N TYR A 106 -18.12 -7.21 11.42
CA TYR A 106 -18.68 -6.41 10.34
C TYR A 106 -18.49 -4.92 10.59
N ILE A 107 -17.98 -4.22 9.58
CA ILE A 107 -17.68 -2.78 9.62
C ILE A 107 -18.52 -2.11 8.52
N LEU A 108 -19.19 -1.02 8.86
CA LEU A 108 -19.92 -0.17 7.91
C LEU A 108 -18.98 0.94 7.41
N PHE A 109 -18.76 0.99 6.12
CA PHE A 109 -17.91 1.99 5.48
C PHE A 109 -18.42 2.29 4.07
N ASN A 110 -18.44 3.57 3.67
CA ASN A 110 -18.96 3.99 2.36
C ASN A 110 -20.31 3.33 2.00
N LYS A 111 -21.23 3.28 2.97
CA LYS A 111 -22.58 2.67 2.85
C LYS A 111 -22.59 1.15 2.58
N MET A 112 -21.44 0.49 2.66
CA MET A 112 -21.30 -0.96 2.55
C MET A 112 -20.95 -1.55 3.92
N ARG A 113 -21.70 -2.58 4.35
CA ARG A 113 -21.41 -3.31 5.58
C ARG A 113 -20.83 -4.68 5.24
N ALA A 114 -19.58 -4.93 5.60
CA ALA A 114 -18.86 -6.15 5.23
C ALA A 114 -17.91 -6.60 6.34
N PRO A 115 -17.53 -7.89 6.39
CA PRO A 115 -16.59 -8.39 7.40
C PRO A 115 -15.16 -7.87 7.17
N GLY A 116 -14.34 -7.87 8.21
CA GLY A 116 -12.92 -7.49 8.13
C GLY A 116 -12.13 -8.27 7.07
N THR A 117 -12.45 -9.55 6.84
CA THR A 117 -11.84 -10.34 5.75
C THR A 117 -12.09 -9.74 4.36
N TYR A 118 -13.30 -9.20 4.12
CA TYR A 118 -13.62 -8.52 2.87
C TYR A 118 -12.80 -7.24 2.74
N TRP A 119 -12.77 -6.42 3.79
CA TRP A 119 -12.02 -5.16 3.78
C TRP A 119 -10.50 -5.39 3.66
N PHE A 120 -9.98 -6.46 4.22
CA PHE A 120 -8.57 -6.83 4.07
C PHE A 120 -8.25 -7.22 2.62
N SER A 121 -9.10 -8.03 1.98
CA SER A 121 -8.97 -8.33 0.54
C SER A 121 -9.04 -7.05 -0.29
N ASN A 122 -9.99 -6.15 0.03
CA ASN A 122 -10.15 -4.89 -0.67
C ASN A 122 -8.93 -3.97 -0.52
N ALA A 123 -8.27 -3.97 0.65
CA ALA A 123 -7.03 -3.24 0.85
C ALA A 123 -5.92 -3.74 -0.09
N ILE A 124 -5.79 -5.05 -0.26
CA ILE A 124 -4.84 -5.66 -1.18
C ILE A 124 -5.20 -5.32 -2.63
N ASP A 125 -6.46 -5.47 -3.03
CA ASP A 125 -6.92 -5.14 -4.39
C ASP A 125 -6.70 -3.65 -4.72
N HIS A 126 -6.93 -2.77 -3.76
CA HIS A 126 -6.69 -1.33 -3.86
C HIS A 126 -5.19 -1.02 -4.07
N GLU A 127 -4.31 -1.66 -3.30
CA GLU A 127 -2.87 -1.53 -3.48
C GLU A 127 -2.39 -2.08 -4.84
N ILE A 128 -2.91 -3.22 -5.27
CA ILE A 128 -2.62 -3.79 -6.60
C ILE A 128 -3.05 -2.83 -7.71
N HIS A 129 -4.24 -2.25 -7.60
CA HIS A 129 -4.79 -1.28 -8.54
C HIS A 129 -3.87 -0.05 -8.69
N HIS A 130 -3.55 0.61 -7.58
CA HIS A 130 -2.74 1.84 -7.60
C HIS A 130 -1.27 1.58 -7.93
N LYS A 131 -0.70 0.43 -7.51
CA LYS A 131 0.63 0.01 -7.97
C LYS A 131 0.63 -0.21 -9.48
N GLY A 132 -0.45 -0.75 -10.05
CA GLY A 132 -0.64 -0.85 -11.50
C GLY A 132 -0.60 0.51 -12.20
N GLN A 133 -1.19 1.55 -11.62
CA GLN A 133 -1.05 2.93 -12.11
C GLN A 133 0.41 3.40 -12.01
N LEU A 134 1.08 3.15 -10.89
CA LEU A 134 2.47 3.55 -10.70
C LEU A 134 3.42 2.92 -11.72
N PHE A 135 3.19 1.65 -12.13
CA PHE A 135 3.91 1.03 -13.25
C PHE A 135 3.81 1.86 -14.53
N THR A 136 2.64 2.45 -14.82
CA THR A 136 2.45 3.33 -15.98
C THR A 136 3.20 4.64 -15.79
N TYR A 137 3.16 5.24 -14.60
CA TYR A 137 3.88 6.49 -14.30
C TYR A 137 5.39 6.31 -14.51
N VAL A 138 5.97 5.25 -13.93
CA VAL A 138 7.40 4.93 -14.02
C VAL A 138 7.83 4.70 -15.47
N ARG A 139 7.00 4.05 -16.29
CA ARG A 139 7.27 3.93 -17.74
C ARG A 139 7.18 5.25 -18.49
N MET A 140 6.24 6.12 -18.14
CA MET A 140 6.06 7.42 -18.80
C MET A 140 7.25 8.37 -18.57
N ILE A 141 7.95 8.23 -17.45
CA ILE A 141 9.18 8.98 -17.16
C ILE A 141 10.45 8.33 -17.75
N GLY A 142 10.31 7.23 -18.50
CA GLY A 142 11.38 6.65 -19.33
C GLY A 142 11.95 5.32 -18.85
N ALA A 143 11.48 4.74 -17.75
CA ALA A 143 11.95 3.42 -17.31
C ALA A 143 11.50 2.31 -18.27
N GLN A 144 12.46 1.59 -18.85
CA GLN A 144 12.20 0.47 -19.76
C GLN A 144 12.15 -0.86 -19.02
N ASP A 145 13.16 -1.10 -18.17
CA ASP A 145 13.28 -2.30 -17.36
C ASP A 145 12.59 -2.09 -16.01
N VAL A 146 11.42 -2.69 -15.86
CA VAL A 146 10.62 -2.65 -14.62
C VAL A 146 10.48 -4.06 -14.02
N PRO A 147 10.33 -4.19 -12.70
CA PRO A 147 10.19 -5.49 -12.05
C PRO A 147 8.91 -6.22 -12.48
N ASN A 148 8.82 -7.51 -12.13
CA ASN A 148 7.54 -8.22 -12.19
C ASN A 148 6.53 -7.57 -11.22
N PHE A 149 5.23 -7.70 -11.49
CA PHE A 149 4.19 -7.05 -10.68
C PHE A 149 4.05 -7.63 -9.25
N THR A 150 4.69 -8.76 -9.00
CA THR A 150 4.85 -9.45 -7.72
C THR A 150 6.28 -9.95 -7.59
N ARG A 151 6.84 -9.88 -6.38
CA ARG A 151 8.00 -10.69 -5.99
C ARG A 151 7.60 -12.14 -5.76
N ARG A 152 8.53 -13.07 -5.96
CA ARG A 152 8.32 -14.49 -5.65
C ARG A 152 8.33 -14.72 -4.13
N PRO A 153 7.74 -15.82 -3.65
CA PRO A 153 7.72 -16.13 -2.21
C PRO A 153 9.11 -16.21 -1.54
N ASP A 154 10.16 -16.55 -2.27
CA ASP A 154 11.54 -16.65 -1.80
C ASP A 154 12.30 -15.30 -1.76
N GLU A 155 11.65 -14.21 -2.19
CA GLU A 155 12.24 -12.86 -2.31
C GLU A 155 11.69 -11.86 -1.26
N ILE A 156 10.97 -12.37 -0.26
CA ILE A 156 10.25 -11.62 0.79
C ILE A 156 10.94 -11.71 2.14
#